data_AF-A0A0W8DTR7-F1
#
_entry.id   AF-A0A0W8DTR7-F1
#
_cell.length_a   1.000
_cell.length_b   1.000
_cell.length_c   1.000
_cell.angle_alpha   90.00
_cell.angle_beta   90.00
_cell.angle_gamma   90.00
#
_symmetry.space_group_name_H-M   'P 1'
#
loop_
_entity.id
_entity.type
_entity.pdbx_description
1 polymer ?
#
loop_
_entity_poly.entity_id
_entity_poly.type
_entity_poly.pdbx_seq_one_letter_code
_entity_poly.pdbx_strand_id
1 'polypeptide(L)'
;MEGTQTLSARTLLGLPYALKPVFTLFTHCFPLPSGCRLRSTMILGWTVTAVALIAIFFQDQPTPYFQDRELVGTPLSELSTQQMNSINLDAPSHGAFYVMLMSIASVGYVLADVAADELIRDVATHHFDVFSSQRDEDVVLQPVITKYRVFAMLGSFLFMGVGMSGWDYGGDFDFTLEYTQVMLLTG
;
A
#
# COMPACT_ATOMS: atom_id res chain seq x y z
N MET A 1 13.38 -7.29 -12.04
CA MET A 1 12.49 -6.37 -12.78
C MET A 1 13.34 -5.30 -13.42
N GLU A 2 13.08 -4.95 -14.66
CA GLU A 2 13.77 -3.84 -15.34
C GLU A 2 13.33 -2.48 -14.72
N GLY A 3 14.16 -1.44 -14.86
CA GLY A 3 13.85 -0.10 -14.35
C GLY A 3 12.52 0.46 -14.87
N THR A 4 12.16 0.15 -16.12
CA THR A 4 10.86 0.50 -16.70
C THR A 4 9.71 -0.23 -15.99
N GLN A 5 9.88 -1.53 -15.70
CA GLN A 5 8.85 -2.33 -15.03
C GLN A 5 8.60 -1.84 -13.59
N THR A 6 9.65 -1.46 -12.87
CA THR A 6 9.51 -0.93 -11.50
C THR A 6 8.85 0.45 -11.48
N LEU A 7 9.17 1.32 -12.45
CA LEU A 7 8.50 2.60 -12.64
C LEU A 7 7.02 2.40 -12.98
N SER A 8 6.70 1.51 -13.92
CA SER A 8 5.31 1.18 -14.27
C SER A 8 4.55 0.64 -13.06
N ALA A 9 5.12 -0.28 -12.29
CA ALA A 9 4.52 -0.79 -11.06
C ALA A 9 4.23 0.33 -10.06
N ARG A 10 5.18 1.24 -9.82
CA ARG A 10 4.98 2.39 -8.94
C ARG A 10 3.85 3.30 -9.42
N THR A 11 3.76 3.56 -10.73
CA THR A 11 2.67 4.35 -11.29
C THR A 11 1.32 3.66 -11.15
N LEU A 12 1.26 2.34 -11.31
CA LEU A 12 0.03 1.56 -11.15
C LEU A 12 -0.47 1.60 -9.70
N LEU A 13 0.44 1.51 -8.72
CA LEU A 13 0.12 1.63 -7.30
C LEU A 13 -0.36 3.04 -6.91
N GLY A 14 0.13 4.07 -7.60
CA GLY A 14 -0.29 5.46 -7.41
C GLY A 14 -1.56 5.86 -8.17
N LEU A 15 -1.97 5.09 -9.18
CA LEU A 15 -3.12 5.39 -10.02
C LEU A 15 -4.43 5.57 -9.23
N PRO A 16 -4.75 4.74 -8.20
CA PRO A 16 -5.97 4.93 -7.42
C PRO A 16 -6.07 6.30 -6.76
N TYR A 17 -4.95 6.88 -6.31
CA TYR A 17 -4.94 8.23 -5.74
C TYR A 17 -5.34 9.30 -6.75
N ALA A 18 -4.95 9.15 -8.02
CA ALA A 18 -5.38 10.06 -9.09
C ALA A 18 -6.88 9.93 -9.40
N LEU A 19 -7.47 8.76 -9.12
CA LEU A 19 -8.90 8.46 -9.32
C LEU A 19 -9.78 8.80 -8.10
N LYS A 20 -9.23 9.44 -7.05
CA LYS A 20 -9.99 9.88 -5.87
C LYS A 20 -11.33 10.57 -6.21
N PRO A 21 -11.40 11.54 -7.14
CA PRO A 21 -12.68 12.18 -7.49
C PRO A 21 -13.73 11.22 -8.05
N VAL A 22 -13.30 10.17 -8.74
CA VAL A 22 -14.19 9.12 -9.27
C VAL A 22 -14.76 8.28 -8.14
N PHE A 23 -13.94 7.94 -7.14
CA PHE A 23 -14.41 7.21 -5.95
C PHE A 23 -15.38 8.05 -5.10
N THR A 24 -15.18 9.36 -5.00
CA THR A 24 -16.14 10.29 -4.38
C THR A 24 -17.47 10.30 -5.15
N LEU A 25 -17.45 10.35 -6.48
CA LEU A 25 -18.69 10.26 -7.26
C LEU A 25 -19.39 8.91 -7.02
N PHE A 26 -18.62 7.83 -6.98
CA PHE A 26 -19.12 6.48 -6.71
C PHE A 26 -19.79 6.38 -5.33
N THR A 27 -19.18 6.92 -4.27
CA THR A 27 -19.73 6.91 -2.90
C THR A 27 -21.05 7.71 -2.82
N HIS A 28 -21.21 8.77 -3.60
CA HIS A 28 -22.43 9.56 -3.65
C HIS A 28 -23.57 8.91 -4.45
N CYS A 29 -23.25 8.23 -5.55
CA CYS A 29 -24.24 7.66 -6.45
C CYS A 29 -24.71 6.25 -6.07
N PHE A 30 -23.94 5.51 -5.27
CA PHE A 30 -24.30 4.13 -4.93
C PHE A 30 -25.48 4.07 -3.96
N PRO A 31 -26.52 3.23 -4.23
CA PRO A 31 -27.70 3.09 -3.39
C PRO A 31 -27.41 2.23 -2.15
N LEU A 32 -26.47 2.71 -1.32
CA LEU A 32 -26.21 2.14 0.00
C LEU A 32 -27.25 2.69 0.99
N PRO A 33 -27.55 1.95 2.08
CA PRO A 33 -28.53 2.37 3.08
C PRO A 33 -28.26 3.81 3.54
N SER A 34 -29.26 4.68 3.38
CA SER A 34 -29.12 6.14 3.45
C SER A 34 -28.53 6.67 4.77
N GLY A 35 -28.66 5.91 5.87
CA GLY A 35 -28.11 6.27 7.18
C GLY A 35 -26.68 5.80 7.46
N CYS A 36 -26.09 4.92 6.65
CA CYS A 36 -24.77 4.32 6.92
C CYS A 36 -23.86 4.22 5.68
N ARG A 37 -24.18 4.93 4.59
CA ARG A 37 -23.47 4.84 3.31
C ARG A 37 -21.96 4.99 3.44
N LEU A 38 -21.48 6.06 4.08
CA LEU A 38 -20.04 6.33 4.24
C LEU A 38 -19.33 5.24 5.05
N ARG A 39 -19.96 4.79 6.15
CA ARG A 39 -19.43 3.70 6.98
C ARG A 39 -19.37 2.38 6.22
N SER A 40 -20.42 2.06 5.47
CA SER A 40 -20.49 0.86 4.65
C SER A 40 -19.45 0.87 3.52
N THR A 41 -19.27 2.00 2.84
CA THR A 41 -18.24 2.12 1.79
C THR A 41 -16.83 2.04 2.37
N MET A 42 -16.60 2.65 3.53
CA MET A 42 -15.32 2.56 4.24
C MET A 42 -15.00 1.11 4.62
N ILE A 43 -15.97 0.38 5.20
CA ILE A 43 -15.80 -1.05 5.53
C ILE A 43 -15.53 -1.85 4.26
N LEU A 44 -16.27 -1.61 3.17
CA LEU A 44 -16.05 -2.29 1.90
C LEU A 44 -14.63 -2.07 1.38
N GLY A 45 -14.14 -0.82 1.37
CA GLY A 45 -12.78 -0.49 0.98
C GLY A 45 -11.74 -1.25 1.82
N TRP A 46 -11.87 -1.20 3.15
CA TRP A 46 -10.98 -1.95 4.05
C TRP A 46 -11.04 -3.46 3.84
N THR A 47 -12.21 -4.05 3.60
CA THR A 47 -12.33 -5.49 3.33
C THR A 47 -11.64 -5.89 2.03
N VAL A 48 -11.75 -5.06 0.98
CA VAL A 48 -11.04 -5.30 -0.29
C VAL A 48 -9.53 -5.24 -0.07
N THR A 49 -9.05 -4.26 0.69
CA THR A 49 -7.63 -4.14 1.06
C THR A 49 -7.15 -5.36 1.84
N ALA A 50 -7.84 -5.71 2.93
CA ALA A 50 -7.49 -6.84 3.78
C ALA A 50 -7.44 -8.15 2.99
N VAL A 51 -8.48 -8.44 2.19
CA VAL A 51 -8.53 -9.65 1.37
C VAL A 51 -7.39 -9.69 0.35
N ALA A 52 -7.06 -8.57 -0.30
CA ALA A 52 -5.96 -8.51 -1.26
C ALA A 52 -4.59 -8.73 -0.60
N LEU A 53 -4.35 -8.16 0.59
CA LEU A 53 -3.11 -8.34 1.34
C LEU A 53 -2.98 -9.75 1.91
N ILE A 54 -4.05 -10.31 2.45
CA ILE A 54 -4.09 -11.69 2.93
C ILE A 54 -3.91 -12.68 1.77
N ALA A 55 -4.45 -12.39 0.59
CA ALA A 55 -4.23 -13.22 -0.59
C ALA A 55 -2.75 -13.27 -1.00
N ILE A 56 -2.00 -12.18 -0.80
CA ILE A 56 -0.54 -12.15 -1.02
C ILE A 56 0.18 -13.09 -0.05
N PHE A 57 -0.26 -13.19 1.21
CA PHE A 57 0.35 -14.07 2.19
C PHE A 57 0.27 -15.56 1.79
N PHE A 58 -0.82 -15.98 1.16
CA PHE A 58 -0.98 -17.36 0.69
C PHE A 58 -0.16 -17.68 -0.57
N GLN A 59 0.49 -16.70 -1.19
CA GLN A 59 1.34 -16.90 -2.35
C GLN A 59 2.78 -17.19 -1.92
N ASP A 60 3.30 -18.35 -2.32
CA ASP A 60 4.68 -18.74 -2.05
C ASP A 60 5.66 -17.68 -2.57
N GLN A 61 6.58 -17.24 -1.71
CA GLN A 61 7.58 -16.23 -2.08
C GLN A 61 8.57 -16.84 -3.09
N PRO A 62 8.73 -16.24 -4.29
CA PRO A 62 9.67 -16.75 -5.28
C PRO A 62 11.12 -16.59 -4.79
N THR A 63 11.99 -17.49 -5.23
CA THR A 63 13.41 -17.43 -4.88
C THR A 63 14.04 -16.14 -5.41
N PRO A 64 14.92 -15.49 -4.61
CA PRO A 64 15.54 -14.23 -4.99
C PRO A 64 16.39 -14.38 -6.26
N TYR A 65 16.53 -13.28 -7.01
CA TYR A 65 17.28 -13.26 -8.27
C TYR A 65 18.76 -13.66 -8.07
N PHE A 66 19.39 -13.13 -7.02
CA PHE A 66 20.69 -13.58 -6.54
C PHE A 66 20.51 -14.39 -5.26
N GLN A 67 20.99 -15.62 -5.23
CA GLN A 67 21.00 -16.45 -4.03
C GLN A 67 22.20 -16.13 -3.13
N ASP A 68 23.34 -15.77 -3.74
CA ASP A 68 24.55 -15.38 -3.02
C ASP A 68 24.77 -13.86 -3.08
N ARG A 69 24.88 -13.22 -1.90
CA ARG A 69 25.11 -11.76 -1.75
C ARG A 69 26.42 -11.29 -2.39
N GLU A 70 27.45 -12.14 -2.41
CA GLU A 70 28.76 -11.82 -3.00
C GLU A 70 28.69 -11.56 -4.51
N LEU A 71 27.62 -12.04 -5.17
CA LEU A 71 27.38 -11.81 -6.60
C LEU A 71 26.70 -10.47 -6.88
N VAL A 72 26.10 -9.83 -5.86
CA VAL A 72 25.40 -8.55 -5.99
C VAL A 72 26.42 -7.44 -6.25
N GLY A 73 26.40 -6.88 -7.45
CA GLY A 73 27.32 -5.81 -7.88
C GLY A 73 28.49 -6.30 -8.74
N THR A 74 28.65 -7.61 -8.91
CA THR A 74 29.58 -8.15 -9.91
C THR A 74 28.97 -8.05 -11.31
N PRO A 75 29.70 -7.55 -12.32
CA PRO A 75 29.17 -7.47 -13.68
C PRO A 75 28.94 -8.89 -14.21
N LEU A 76 27.80 -9.12 -14.85
CA LEU A 76 27.39 -10.43 -15.37
C LEU A 76 28.45 -11.08 -16.30
N SER A 77 29.30 -10.27 -16.93
CA SER A 77 30.41 -10.72 -17.78
C SER A 77 31.57 -11.40 -17.04
N GLU A 78 31.67 -11.21 -15.72
CA GLU A 78 32.74 -11.76 -14.87
C GLU A 78 32.28 -12.98 -14.05
N LEU A 79 31.02 -13.37 -14.15
CA LEU A 79 30.47 -14.52 -13.45
C LEU A 79 30.94 -15.84 -14.08
N SER A 80 31.35 -16.79 -13.24
CA SER A 80 31.63 -18.15 -13.71
C SER A 80 30.35 -18.81 -14.25
N THR A 81 30.51 -19.79 -15.13
CA THR A 81 29.37 -20.55 -15.71
C THR A 81 28.52 -21.26 -14.67
N GLN A 82 29.09 -21.62 -13.50
CA GLN A 82 28.35 -22.19 -12.38
C GLN A 82 27.51 -21.14 -11.64
N GLN A 83 28.05 -19.95 -11.42
CA GLN A 83 27.33 -18.83 -10.79
C GLN A 83 26.25 -18.25 -11.70
N MET A 84 26.42 -18.34 -13.03
CA MET A 84 25.38 -17.96 -13.99
C MET A 84 24.16 -18.90 -13.91
N ASN A 85 24.39 -20.19 -13.68
CA ASN A 85 23.33 -21.20 -13.58
C ASN A 85 22.58 -21.17 -12.24
N SER A 86 23.14 -20.55 -11.20
CA SER A 86 22.45 -20.34 -9.91
C SER A 86 21.58 -19.07 -9.88
N ILE A 87 21.65 -18.21 -10.90
CA ILE A 87 20.81 -17.01 -11.00
C ILE A 87 19.39 -17.40 -11.42
N ASN A 88 18.41 -16.96 -10.64
CA ASN A 88 17.01 -17.15 -10.99
C ASN A 88 16.55 -16.07 -11.98
N LEU A 89 16.70 -16.35 -13.27
CA LEU A 89 16.24 -15.46 -14.35
C LEU A 89 14.71 -15.31 -14.42
N ASP A 90 13.95 -16.21 -13.80
CA ASP A 90 12.48 -16.16 -13.77
C ASP A 90 11.94 -15.29 -12.63
N ALA A 91 12.77 -14.90 -11.64
CA ALA A 91 12.35 -14.05 -10.53
C ALA A 91 11.61 -12.75 -10.94
N PRO A 92 11.97 -12.05 -12.03
CA PRO A 92 11.23 -10.87 -12.49
C PRO A 92 9.80 -11.15 -12.97
N SER A 93 9.49 -12.35 -13.46
CA SER A 93 8.18 -12.69 -14.04
C SER A 93 7.10 -12.84 -12.97
N HIS A 94 7.48 -13.29 -11.77
CA HIS A 94 6.59 -13.49 -10.62
C HIS A 94 6.15 -12.20 -9.94
N GLY A 95 6.89 -11.09 -10.14
CA GLY A 95 6.59 -9.80 -9.50
C GLY A 95 5.26 -9.16 -9.93
N ALA A 96 4.79 -9.45 -11.16
CA ALA A 96 3.58 -8.83 -11.70
C ALA A 96 2.31 -9.19 -10.90
N PHE A 97 2.23 -10.43 -10.38
CA PHE A 97 1.11 -10.89 -9.56
C PHE A 97 0.99 -10.07 -8.27
N TYR A 98 2.11 -9.89 -7.57
CA TYR A 98 2.17 -9.07 -6.36
C TYR A 98 1.81 -7.61 -6.64
N VAL A 99 2.32 -7.04 -7.74
CA VAL A 99 1.98 -5.67 -8.16
C VAL A 99 0.49 -5.53 -8.45
N MET A 100 -0.14 -6.54 -9.07
CA MET A 100 -1.58 -6.53 -9.35
C MET A 100 -2.40 -6.57 -8.05
N LEU A 101 -2.11 -7.49 -7.13
CA LEU A 101 -2.81 -7.58 -5.84
C LEU A 101 -2.59 -6.33 -4.98
N MET A 102 -1.38 -5.78 -4.95
CA MET A 102 -1.09 -4.51 -4.27
C MET A 102 -1.83 -3.33 -4.91
N SER A 103 -2.06 -3.36 -6.22
CA SER A 103 -2.86 -2.35 -6.90
C SER A 103 -4.33 -2.45 -6.50
N ILE A 104 -4.88 -3.66 -6.37
CA ILE A 104 -6.24 -3.89 -5.84
C ILE A 104 -6.34 -3.41 -4.39
N ALA A 105 -5.34 -3.73 -3.56
CA ALA A 105 -5.26 -3.23 -2.18
C ALA A 105 -5.23 -1.69 -2.12
N SER A 106 -4.46 -1.05 -3.02
CA SER A 106 -4.41 0.42 -3.15
C SER A 106 -5.77 1.01 -3.54
N VAL A 107 -6.51 0.36 -4.45
CA VAL A 107 -7.88 0.76 -4.79
C VAL A 107 -8.81 0.68 -3.58
N GLY A 108 -8.80 -0.44 -2.85
CA GLY A 108 -9.61 -0.61 -1.63
C GLY A 108 -9.28 0.44 -0.57
N TYR A 109 -8.00 0.69 -0.34
CA TYR A 109 -7.53 1.69 0.61
C TYR A 109 -7.97 3.10 0.22
N VAL A 110 -7.82 3.49 -1.05
CA VAL A 110 -8.23 4.82 -1.49
C VAL A 110 -9.75 4.99 -1.40
N LEU A 111 -10.53 3.95 -1.69
CA LEU A 111 -11.98 3.98 -1.50
C LEU A 111 -12.35 4.20 -0.02
N ALA A 112 -11.66 3.52 0.90
CA ALA A 112 -11.85 3.71 2.33
C ALA A 112 -11.41 5.10 2.80
N ASP A 113 -10.29 5.62 2.29
CA ASP A 113 -9.75 6.95 2.61
C ASP A 113 -10.71 8.07 2.17
N VAL A 114 -11.26 7.99 0.96
CA VAL A 114 -12.27 8.94 0.47
C VAL A 114 -13.54 8.91 1.32
N ALA A 115 -14.04 7.73 1.67
CA ALA A 115 -15.22 7.60 2.53
C ALA A 115 -14.96 8.14 3.95
N ALA A 116 -13.75 7.97 4.48
CA ALA A 116 -13.34 8.50 5.78
C ALA A 116 -13.24 10.03 5.77
N ASP A 117 -12.60 10.62 4.75
CA ASP A 117 -12.49 12.08 4.59
C ASP A 117 -13.88 12.73 4.47
N GLU A 118 -14.80 12.11 3.72
CA GLU A 118 -16.20 12.56 3.64
C GLU A 118 -16.94 12.45 4.98
N LEU A 119 -16.74 11.36 5.72
CA LEU A 119 -17.36 11.17 7.04
C LEU A 119 -16.85 12.20 8.06
N ILE A 120 -15.56 12.50 8.02
CA ILE A 120 -14.95 13.54 8.88
C ILE A 120 -15.58 14.89 8.59
N ARG A 121 -15.71 15.25 7.31
CA ARG A 121 -16.36 16.51 6.89
C ARG A 121 -17.83 16.55 7.31
N ASP A 122 -18.56 15.45 7.18
CA ASP A 122 -19.96 15.33 7.60
C ASP A 122 -20.10 15.53 9.12
N VAL A 123 -19.24 14.88 9.90
CA VAL A 123 -19.18 15.05 11.36
C VAL A 123 -18.82 16.48 11.74
N ALA A 124 -17.85 17.08 11.07
CA ALA A 124 -17.43 18.47 11.29
C ALA A 124 -18.61 19.43 11.10
N THR A 125 -19.31 19.26 9.99
CA THR A 125 -20.47 20.06 9.60
C THR A 125 -21.62 19.92 10.58
N HIS A 126 -21.96 18.69 10.98
CA HIS A 126 -23.13 18.42 11.83
C HIS A 126 -22.91 18.66 13.32
N HIS A 127 -21.70 18.47 13.86
CA HIS A 127 -21.45 18.58 15.30
C HIS A 127 -20.83 19.91 15.72
N PHE A 128 -20.12 20.60 14.81
CA PHE A 128 -19.39 21.82 15.13
C PHE A 128 -19.99 23.08 14.48
N ASP A 129 -21.13 22.95 13.79
CA ASP A 129 -21.93 24.04 13.20
C ASP A 129 -21.07 25.06 12.42
N VAL A 130 -20.11 24.54 11.63
CA VAL A 130 -19.13 25.32 10.85
C VAL A 130 -19.79 25.89 9.58
N PHE A 131 -20.96 26.51 9.73
CA PHE A 131 -21.62 27.31 8.70
C PHE A 131 -21.63 28.80 9.02
N SER A 132 -21.06 29.25 10.13
CA SER A 132 -20.98 30.70 10.39
C SER A 132 -19.98 31.43 9.46
N SER A 133 -19.15 30.71 8.72
CA SER A 133 -18.19 31.31 7.78
C SER A 133 -17.87 30.33 6.65
N GLN A 134 -18.41 30.60 5.46
CA GLN A 134 -18.07 29.96 4.17
C GLN A 134 -16.57 30.12 3.79
N ARG A 135 -15.73 30.62 4.71
CA ARG A 135 -14.33 31.00 4.50
C ARG A 135 -13.37 30.35 5.52
N ASP A 136 -13.86 29.73 6.59
CA ASP A 136 -13.05 28.93 7.50
C ASP A 136 -13.34 27.45 7.25
N GLU A 137 -12.58 26.83 6.35
CA GLU A 137 -12.41 25.37 6.36
C GLU A 137 -12.07 24.94 7.78
N ASP A 138 -12.73 23.89 8.31
CA ASP A 138 -12.56 23.34 9.67
C ASP A 138 -11.12 23.47 10.22
N VAL A 139 -10.82 24.60 10.87
CA VAL A 139 -9.44 25.00 11.20
C VAL A 139 -8.79 24.03 12.19
N VAL A 140 -9.59 23.24 12.91
CA VAL A 140 -9.12 22.39 14.01
C VAL A 140 -9.24 20.90 13.70
N LEU A 141 -10.36 20.41 13.17
CA LEU A 141 -10.60 18.96 13.08
C LEU A 141 -9.75 18.30 11.98
N GLN A 142 -9.72 18.87 10.77
CA GLN A 142 -8.94 18.30 9.67
C GLN A 142 -7.43 18.29 9.96
N PRO A 143 -6.81 19.37 10.49
CA PRO A 143 -5.38 19.35 10.84
C PRO A 143 -5.05 18.36 11.95
N VAL A 144 -5.92 18.20 12.95
CA VAL A 144 -5.71 17.23 14.02
C VAL A 144 -5.71 15.81 13.47
N ILE A 145 -6.70 15.46 12.65
CA ILE A 145 -6.77 14.11 12.04
C ILE A 145 -5.58 13.87 11.10
N THR A 146 -5.19 14.88 10.32
CA THR A 146 -4.02 14.80 9.46
C THR A 146 -2.75 14.52 10.27
N LYS A 147 -2.57 15.14 11.44
CA LYS A 147 -1.44 14.83 12.34
C LYS A 147 -1.45 13.36 12.75
N TYR A 148 -2.58 12.83 13.20
CA TYR A 148 -2.69 11.41 13.56
C TYR A 148 -2.38 10.50 12.37
N ARG A 149 -2.86 10.82 11.17
CA ARG A 149 -2.56 10.09 9.93
C ARG A 149 -1.05 10.08 9.65
N VAL A 150 -0.37 11.22 9.78
CA VAL A 150 1.09 11.33 9.59
C VAL A 150 1.86 10.53 10.64
N PHE A 151 1.46 10.59 11.92
CA PHE A 151 2.08 9.78 12.97
C PHE A 151 1.91 8.28 12.73
N ALA A 152 0.72 7.84 12.30
CA ALA A 152 0.48 6.45 11.94
C ALA A 152 1.34 6.02 10.75
N MET A 153 1.42 6.83 9.69
CA MET A 153 2.28 6.57 8.53
C MET A 153 3.76 6.45 8.93
N LEU A 154 4.25 7.35 9.78
CA LEU A 154 5.63 7.29 10.28
C LEU A 154 5.88 5.99 11.06
N GLY A 155 4.92 5.59 11.91
CA GLY A 155 4.97 4.31 12.61
C GLY A 155 5.06 3.12 11.66
N SER A 156 4.25 3.09 10.60
CA SER A 156 4.28 2.05 9.56
C SER A 156 5.61 2.02 8.79
N PHE A 157 6.16 3.19 8.44
CA PHE A 157 7.47 3.27 7.78
C PHE A 157 8.60 2.76 8.67
N LEU A 158 8.59 3.10 9.97
CA LEU A 158 9.57 2.60 10.92
C LEU A 158 9.43 1.09 11.13
N PHE A 159 8.20 0.59 11.24
CA PHE A 159 7.91 -0.84 11.36
C PHE A 159 8.45 -1.61 10.15
N MET A 160 8.14 -1.18 8.92
CA MET A 160 8.68 -1.82 7.71
C MET A 160 10.19 -1.66 7.59
N GLY A 161 10.71 -0.47 7.91
CA GLY A 161 12.14 -0.17 7.81
C GLY A 161 13.01 -0.96 8.78
N VAL A 162 12.51 -1.28 9.98
CA VAL A 162 13.21 -2.17 10.92
C VAL A 162 12.91 -3.63 10.62
N GLY A 163 11.66 -3.96 10.31
CA GLY A 163 11.20 -5.33 10.06
C GLY A 163 11.80 -5.96 8.81
N MET A 164 12.01 -5.20 7.73
CA MET A 164 12.52 -5.69 6.44
C MET A 164 13.96 -5.23 6.18
N SER A 165 14.80 -5.14 7.21
CA SER A 165 16.21 -4.70 7.10
C SER A 165 17.20 -5.77 7.55
N GLY A 166 16.83 -7.04 7.45
CA GLY A 166 17.79 -8.11 7.63
C GLY A 166 18.57 -8.45 6.35
N TRP A 167 19.36 -9.51 6.46
CA TRP A 167 20.32 -9.94 5.44
C TRP A 167 19.74 -10.08 4.03
N ASP A 168 18.52 -10.62 3.89
CA ASP A 168 17.86 -10.86 2.59
C ASP A 168 17.47 -9.58 1.84
N TYR A 169 17.31 -8.47 2.58
CA TYR A 169 16.97 -7.15 2.02
C TYR A 169 18.18 -6.23 1.92
N GLY A 170 19.39 -6.75 2.18
CA GLY A 170 20.65 -6.00 2.09
C GLY A 170 20.97 -5.16 3.33
N GLY A 171 20.26 -5.37 4.44
CA GLY A 171 20.60 -4.78 5.74
C GLY A 171 21.56 -5.65 6.55
N ASP A 172 21.79 -5.24 7.80
CA ASP A 172 22.75 -5.85 8.72
C ASP A 172 22.07 -6.54 9.93
N PHE A 173 20.74 -6.56 10.00
CA PHE A 173 20.04 -7.21 11.11
C PHE A 173 19.97 -8.73 10.95
N ASP A 174 20.16 -9.45 12.06
CA ASP A 174 20.03 -10.92 12.10
C ASP A 174 18.59 -11.43 12.02
N PHE A 175 17.61 -10.54 12.27
CA PHE A 175 16.19 -10.84 12.09
C PHE A 175 15.64 -10.08 10.88
N THR A 176 14.75 -10.74 10.13
CA THR A 176 13.96 -10.10 9.07
C THR A 176 12.57 -10.69 9.04
N LEU A 177 11.59 -9.84 8.76
CA LEU A 177 10.25 -10.24 8.38
C LEU A 177 10.23 -10.47 6.88
N GLU A 178 9.62 -11.57 6.48
CA GLU A 178 9.36 -11.84 5.07
C GLU A 178 8.29 -10.90 4.53
N TYR A 179 8.33 -10.63 3.23
CA TYR A 179 7.37 -9.77 2.56
C TYR A 179 5.92 -10.24 2.77
N THR A 180 5.67 -11.54 2.65
CA THR A 180 4.35 -12.15 2.88
C THR A 180 3.88 -11.99 4.32
N GLN A 181 4.78 -12.13 5.30
CA GLN A 181 4.47 -11.93 6.72
C GLN A 181 4.07 -10.49 7.02
N VAL A 182 4.73 -9.51 6.40
CA VAL A 182 4.34 -8.10 6.51
C VAL A 182 2.95 -7.86 5.93
N MET A 183 2.61 -8.49 4.81
CA MET A 183 1.26 -8.39 4.21
C MET A 183 0.18 -8.99 5.11
N LEU A 184 0.48 -10.09 5.82
CA LEU A 184 -0.44 -10.66 6.81
C LEU A 184 -0.62 -9.77 8.04
N LEU A 185 0.45 -9.13 8.51
CA LEU A 185 0.39 -8.26 9.69
C LEU A 185 -0.31 -6.91 9.41
N THR A 186 -0.33 -6.49 8.14
CA THR A 186 -0.89 -5.19 7.72
C THR A 186 -2.29 -5.29 7.12
N GLY A 187 -2.72 -6.47 6.67
CA GLY A 187 -4.06 -6.76 6.15
C GLY A 187 -5.09 -7.06 7.23
#